data_AF-A0A6J6STK7-F1
#
_entry.id   AF-A0A6J6STK7-F1
#
_cell.length_a   1.000
_cell.length_b   1.000
_cell.length_c   1.000
_cell.angle_alpha   90.00
_cell.angle_beta   90.00
_cell.angle_gamma   90.00
#
_symmetry.space_group_name_H-M   'P 1'
#
loop_
_entity.id
_entity.type
_entity.pdbx_description
1 polymer ?
#
loop_
_entity_poly.entity_id
_entity_poly.type
_entity_poly.pdbx_seq_one_letter_code
_entity_poly.pdbx_strand_id
1 'polypeptide(L)' 'MPGTAEIVEKVNGGNRTVPTLVFSDGSAMTNPSAKAVVEKLATL' A
#
# COMPACT_ATOMS: atom_id res chain seq x y z
N MET A 1 -15.63 -10.87 -7.13
CA MET A 1 -14.41 -10.71 -7.92
C MET A 1 -13.22 -10.98 -7.00
N PRO A 2 -12.43 -12.02 -7.23
CA PRO A 2 -11.13 -12.16 -6.56
C PRO A 2 -10.23 -11.03 -7.05
N GLY A 3 -9.43 -10.44 -6.17
CA GLY A 3 -8.48 -9.40 -6.56
C GLY A 3 -8.02 -8.55 -5.39
N THR A 4 -8.88 -7.67 -4.86
CA THR A 4 -8.43 -6.63 -3.92
C THR A 4 -8.00 -7.20 -2.56
N ALA A 5 -8.74 -8.15 -1.99
CA ALA A 5 -8.42 -8.70 -0.69
C ALA A 5 -7.11 -9.51 -0.71
N GLU A 6 -6.92 -10.31 -1.76
CA GLU A 6 -5.71 -11.11 -1.96
C GLU A 6 -4.48 -10.22 -2.20
N ILE A 7 -4.62 -9.11 -2.93
CA ILE A 7 -3.55 -8.13 -3.13
C ILE A 7 -3.18 -7.47 -1.80
N VAL A 8 -4.16 -6.99 -1.04
CA VAL A 8 -3.93 -6.32 0.26
C VAL A 8 -3.21 -7.25 1.24
N GLU A 9 -3.66 -8.51 1.35
CA GLU A 9 -2.96 -9.51 2.18
C GLU A 9 -1.53 -9.72 1.74
N LYS A 10 -1.30 -9.87 0.42
CA LYS A 10 0.04 -10.12 -0.10
C LYS A 10 1.01 -8.98 0.22
N VAL A 11 0.57 -7.73 0.08
CA VAL A 11 1.46 -6.56 0.28
C VAL A 11 1.59 -6.14 1.74
N ASN A 12 0.65 -6.55 2.62
CA ASN A 12 0.65 -6.19 4.04
C ASN A 12 0.99 -7.37 4.97
N GLY A 13 1.66 -8.42 4.48
CA GLY A 13 2.10 -9.54 5.31
C GLY A 13 0.95 -10.34 5.93
N GLY A 14 -0.14 -10.55 5.19
CA GLY A 14 -1.33 -11.28 5.63
C GLY A 14 -2.43 -10.40 6.24
N ASN A 15 -2.18 -9.11 6.44
CA ASN A 15 -3.20 -8.19 6.97
C ASN A 15 -4.12 -7.67 5.87
N ARG A 16 -5.41 -7.52 6.17
CA ARG A 16 -6.43 -6.98 5.24
C ARG A 16 -6.77 -5.50 5.46
N THR A 17 -5.87 -4.74 6.09
CA THR A 17 -6.12 -3.34 6.47
C THR A 17 -6.15 -2.42 5.26
N VAL A 18 -7.11 -1.49 5.25
CA VAL A 18 -7.28 -0.46 4.22
C VAL A 18 -7.35 0.92 4.89
N PRO A 19 -6.95 2.01 4.20
CA PRO A 19 -6.44 2.08 2.82
C PRO A 19 -5.01 1.54 2.68
N THR A 20 -4.70 0.84 1.58
CA THR A 20 -3.34 0.39 1.23
C THR A 20 -2.94 0.95 -0.11
N LEU A 21 -1.78 1.56 -0.19
CA LEU A 21 -1.20 2.09 -1.43
C LEU A 21 -0.06 1.17 -1.89
N VAL A 22 -0.04 0.85 -3.18
CA VAL A 22 1.06 0.12 -3.84
C VAL A 22 1.72 1.09 -4.82
N PHE A 23 3.03 1.26 -4.69
CA PHE A 23 3.83 2.20 -5.48
C PHE A 23 4.47 1.52 -6.69
N SER A 24 4.95 2.32 -7.66
CA SER A 24 5.56 1.83 -8.90
C SER A 24 6.88 1.09 -8.69
N ASP A 25 7.58 1.33 -7.57
CA ASP A 25 8.78 0.59 -7.16
C ASP A 25 8.46 -0.78 -6.54
N GLY A 26 7.17 -1.15 -6.44
CA GLY A 26 6.71 -2.40 -5.84
C GLY A 26 6.57 -2.36 -4.31
N SER A 27 6.90 -1.24 -3.66
CA SER A 27 6.65 -1.06 -2.23
C SER A 27 5.18 -0.77 -1.93
N ALA A 28 4.76 -0.97 -0.68
CA ALA A 28 3.40 -0.68 -0.23
C ALA A 28 3.38 0.04 1.12
N MET A 29 2.34 0.84 1.35
CA MET A 29 2.07 1.50 2.63
C MET A 29 0.64 1.21 3.09
N THR A 30 0.51 0.75 4.33
CA THR A 30 -0.77 0.46 4.98
C THR A 30 -1.18 1.64 5.86
N ASN A 31 -2.38 2.17 5.63
CA ASN A 31 -2.95 3.32 6.33
C ASN A 31 -2.02 4.55 6.47
N PRO A 32 -1.40 5.03 5.38
CA PRO A 32 -0.49 6.16 5.46
C PRO A 32 -1.23 7.49 5.64
N SER A 33 -0.56 8.47 6.24
CA SER A 33 -0.99 9.88 6.17
C SER A 33 -0.66 10.49 4.82
N ALA A 34 -1.39 11.53 4.40
CA ALA A 34 -1.11 12.24 3.15
C ALA A 34 0.34 12.76 3.07
N LYS A 35 0.89 13.25 4.19
CA LYS A 35 2.28 13.71 4.27
C LYS A 35 3.26 12.58 3.94
N ALA A 36 3.07 11.40 4.51
CA ALA A 36 3.95 10.26 4.29
C ALA A 36 3.89 9.77 2.82
N VAL A 37 2.73 9.88 2.17
CA VAL A 37 2.60 9.58 0.73
C VAL A 37 3.40 10.58 -0.11
N VAL A 38 3.31 11.87 0.19
CA VAL A 38 4.08 12.91 -0.54
C VAL A 38 5.58 12.70 -0.38
N GLU A 39 6.04 12.41 0.84
CA GLU A 39 7.46 12.11 1.10
C GLU A 39 7.93 10.89 0.31
N LYS A 40 7.15 9.80 0.29
CA LYS A 40 7.49 8.60 -0.49
C LYS A 40 7.55 8.90 -2.00
N LEU A 41 6.58 9.66 -2.53
CA LEU A 41 6.55 10.08 -3.93
C LEU A 41 7.75 10.95 -4.32
N ALA A 42 8.31 11.73 -3.40
CA ALA A 42 9.52 12.53 -3.67
C ALA A 42 10.81 11.69 -3.74
N THR A 43 10.79 10.45 -3.23
CA THR A 43 11.94 9.53 -3.19
C THR A 43 11.87 8.39 -4.21
N LEU A 44 10.79 8.36 -5.01
CA LEU A 44 10.49 7.31 -5.97
C LEU A 44 11.27 7.44 -7.28
#